data_AF-A0A3M1D229-F1
#
_entry.id   AF-A0A3M1D229-F1
#
_cell.length_a   1.000
_cell.length_b   1.000
_cell.length_c   1.000
_cell.angle_alpha   90.00
_cell.angle_beta   90.00
_cell.angle_gamma   90.00
#
_symmetry.space_group_name_H-M   'P 1'
#
loop_
_entity.id
_entity.type
_entity.pdbx_description
1 polymer ?
#
loop_
_entity_poly.entity_id
_entity_poly.type
_entity_poly.pdbx_seq_one_letter_code
_entity_poly.pdbx_strand_id
1 'polypeptide(L)'
;MNLYRRSFSVLGRYWRQLGIASASAALHAAFSGVLIWLFGPLLMTLFKGGMISAPSTDGGSPAEQIAPALTSWMVNLREAMKNLVWQTVVGDTRQDTLVNFCLLILAVVIAKNLFLYLQGFYMAYVQQSVMKYFRDRLFEKYQRLSLDYFHRHKTGQIISRITNDVQVLNEAIDIG
;
A
#
# COMPACT_ATOMS: atom_id res chain seq x y z
N MET A 1 11.46 -14.80 29.76
CA MET A 1 12.25 -14.61 28.52
C MET A 1 11.27 -14.38 27.36
N ASN A 2 11.28 -13.19 26.78
CA ASN A 2 10.15 -12.59 26.05
C ASN A 2 9.69 -13.39 24.80
N LEU A 3 8.55 -14.08 24.90
CA LEU A 3 7.90 -14.81 23.80
C LEU A 3 7.69 -13.94 22.55
N TYR A 4 7.32 -12.67 22.74
CA TYR A 4 7.11 -11.69 21.67
C TYR A 4 8.35 -11.49 20.79
N ARG A 5 9.54 -11.44 21.39
CA ARG A 5 10.80 -11.19 20.65
C ARG A 5 11.21 -12.37 19.76
N ARG A 6 10.79 -13.59 20.11
CA ARG A 6 11.02 -14.81 19.30
C ARG A 6 10.07 -14.89 18.10
N SER A 7 8.79 -14.56 18.28
CA SER A 7 7.84 -14.51 17.16
C SER A 7 8.22 -13.41 16.16
N PHE A 8 8.69 -12.26 16.64
CA PHE A 8 9.10 -11.15 15.77
C PHE A 8 10.40 -11.40 14.99
N SER A 9 11.34 -12.21 15.52
CA SER A 9 12.59 -12.51 14.80
C SER A 9 12.37 -13.42 13.58
N VAL A 10 11.24 -14.13 13.51
CA VAL A 10 10.85 -14.95 12.36
C VAL A 10 10.26 -14.07 11.25
N LEU A 11 9.45 -13.07 11.61
CA LEU A 11 8.98 -12.04 10.68
C LEU A 11 10.17 -11.30 10.04
N GLY A 12 11.24 -11.10 10.81
CA GLY A 12 12.51 -10.54 10.35
C GLY A 12 13.18 -11.30 9.18
N ARG A 13 12.91 -12.61 9.02
CA ARG A 13 13.45 -13.40 7.90
C ARG A 13 12.74 -13.09 6.56
N TYR A 14 11.50 -12.59 6.59
CA TYR A 14 10.73 -12.17 5.41
C TYR A 14 10.66 -10.64 5.25
N TRP A 15 11.44 -9.89 6.02
CA TRP A 15 11.41 -8.43 6.04
C TRP A 15 11.70 -7.77 4.67
N ARG A 16 12.48 -8.44 3.81
CA ARG A 16 12.71 -7.98 2.42
C ARG A 16 11.45 -7.98 1.57
N GLN A 17 10.59 -8.99 1.72
CA GLN A 17 9.32 -9.08 0.97
C GLN A 17 8.26 -8.14 1.55
N LEU A 18 8.23 -8.00 2.88
CA LEU A 18 7.40 -7.00 3.55
C LEU A 18 7.79 -5.57 3.13
N GLY A 19 9.10 -5.30 2.99
CA GLY A 19 9.61 -4.04 2.46
C GLY A 19 9.16 -3.76 1.03
N ILE A 20 9.18 -4.77 0.14
CA ILE A 20 8.70 -4.63 -1.24
C ILE A 20 7.18 -4.36 -1.28
N ALA A 21 6.40 -5.09 -0.49
CA ALA A 21 4.96 -4.87 -0.40
C ALA A 21 4.62 -3.47 0.12
N SER A 22 5.31 -3.01 1.16
CA SER A 22 5.14 -1.67 1.72
C SER A 22 5.58 -0.57 0.75
N ALA A 23 6.67 -0.76 0.01
CA ALA A 23 7.10 0.16 -1.03
C ALA A 23 6.07 0.25 -2.18
N SER A 24 5.52 -0.89 -2.61
CA SER A 24 4.44 -0.94 -3.61
C SER A 24 3.19 -0.23 -3.12
N ALA A 25 2.83 -0.41 -1.85
CA ALA A 25 1.70 0.29 -1.22
C ALA A 25 1.91 1.81 -1.16
N ALA A 26 3.12 2.25 -0.81
CA ALA A 26 3.47 3.66 -0.78
C ALA A 26 3.40 4.28 -2.19
N LEU A 27 3.90 3.57 -3.20
CA LEU A 27 3.76 3.97 -4.61
C LEU A 27 2.29 4.06 -5.03
N HIS A 28 1.48 3.05 -4.71
CA HIS A 28 0.05 3.04 -5.00
C HIS A 28 -0.70 4.22 -4.36
N ALA A 29 -0.39 4.53 -3.10
CA ALA A 29 -0.94 5.68 -2.38
C ALA A 29 -0.54 7.00 -3.05
N ALA A 30 0.72 7.13 -3.47
CA ALA A 30 1.21 8.31 -4.18
C ALA A 30 0.47 8.52 -5.51
N PHE A 31 0.31 7.48 -6.33
CA PHE A 31 -0.45 7.54 -7.58
C PHE A 31 -1.93 7.89 -7.36
N SER A 32 -2.54 7.37 -6.29
CA SER A 32 -3.93 7.69 -5.94
C SER A 32 -4.09 9.16 -5.52
N GLY A 33 -3.14 9.72 -4.77
CA GLY A 33 -3.12 11.14 -4.43
C GLY A 33 -2.98 12.04 -5.66
N VAL A 34 -2.11 11.65 -6.61
CA VAL A 34 -1.94 12.35 -7.89
C VAL A 34 -3.23 12.36 -8.72
N LEU A 35 -3.97 11.24 -8.76
CA LEU A 35 -5.26 11.14 -9.47
C LEU A 35 -6.34 12.07 -8.89
N ILE A 36 -6.42 12.17 -7.56
CA ILE A 36 -7.34 13.09 -6.88
C ILE A 36 -6.99 14.55 -7.19
N TRP A 37 -5.69 14.88 -7.22
CA TRP A 37 -5.24 16.23 -7.54
C TRP A 37 -5.49 16.63 -9.01
N LEU A 38 -5.35 15.69 -9.95
CA LEU A 38 -5.62 15.89 -11.38
C LEU A 38 -7.09 16.16 -11.71
N PHE A 39 -8.01 15.80 -10.81
CA PHE A 39 -9.44 15.99 -11.01
C PHE A 39 -9.84 17.48 -11.02
N GLY A 40 -9.17 18.32 -10.24
CA GLY A 40 -9.44 19.75 -10.15
C GLY A 40 -9.26 20.51 -11.47
N PRO A 41 -8.09 20.41 -12.13
CA PRO A 41 -7.85 21.02 -13.44
C PRO A 41 -8.79 20.50 -14.55
N LEU A 42 -9.18 19.22 -14.49
CA LEU A 42 -10.11 18.61 -15.44
C LEU A 42 -11.50 19.23 -15.31
N LEU A 43 -12.02 19.38 -14.09
CA LEU A 43 -13.29 20.07 -13.85
C LEU A 43 -13.23 21.53 -14.30
N MET A 44 -12.16 22.26 -13.97
CA MET A 44 -12.01 23.65 -14.41
C MET A 44 -11.93 23.80 -15.93
N THR A 45 -11.38 22.80 -16.63
CA THR A 45 -11.29 22.80 -18.10
C THR A 45 -12.61 22.39 -18.75
N LEU A 46 -13.29 21.39 -18.18
CA LEU A 46 -14.59 20.90 -18.63
C LEU A 46 -15.71 21.93 -18.42
N PHE A 47 -15.68 22.66 -17.31
CA PHE A 47 -16.70 23.64 -16.92
C PHE A 47 -16.33 25.10 -17.22
N LYS A 48 -15.28 25.35 -18.00
CA LYS A 48 -14.92 26.71 -18.49
C LYS A 48 -15.88 27.18 -19.61
N GLY A 49 -17.16 27.18 -19.28
CA GLY A 49 -18.27 27.81 -19.98
C GLY A 49 -19.32 28.40 -19.02
N GLY A 50 -19.12 28.30 -17.70
CA GLY A 50 -20.01 28.91 -16.71
C GLY A 50 -19.22 29.35 -15.47
N MET A 51 -19.44 30.59 -15.06
CA MET A 51 -18.81 31.27 -13.93
C MET A 51 -18.71 30.40 -12.67
N ILE A 52 -17.49 29.96 -12.35
CA ILE A 52 -17.09 29.73 -10.95
C ILE A 52 -15.78 30.49 -10.79
N SER A 53 -15.89 31.67 -10.18
CA SER A 53 -14.75 32.47 -9.79
C SER A 53 -13.78 31.61 -8.97
N ALA A 54 -12.50 31.65 -9.33
CA ALA A 54 -11.44 31.06 -8.54
C ALA A 54 -11.57 31.54 -7.08
N PRO A 55 -11.37 30.68 -6.08
CA PRO A 55 -11.20 31.15 -4.72
C PRO A 55 -9.96 32.06 -4.74
N SER A 56 -10.18 33.36 -4.52
CA SER A 56 -9.11 34.32 -4.27
C SER A 56 -8.32 33.81 -3.06
N THR A 57 -7.12 33.32 -3.32
CA THR A 57 -6.13 33.00 -2.30
C THR A 57 -5.53 34.32 -1.84
N ASP A 58 -6.33 35.10 -1.11
CA ASP A 58 -5.90 36.31 -0.43
C ASP A 58 -6.13 36.04 1.06
N GLY A 59 -5.04 35.69 1.74
CA GLY A 59 -5.07 35.14 3.09
C GLY A 59 -3.88 34.20 3.28
N GLY A 60 -2.74 34.78 3.64
CA GLY A 60 -1.50 34.06 3.92
C GLY A 60 -1.76 32.86 4.82
N SER A 61 -1.55 31.66 4.28
CA SER A 61 -1.68 30.43 5.06
C SER A 61 -0.56 30.40 6.11
N PRO A 62 -0.86 30.05 7.39
CA PRO A 62 0.15 29.89 8.46
C PRO A 62 1.24 28.82 8.19
N ALA A 63 1.23 28.20 7.00
CA ALA A 63 2.17 27.18 6.57
C ALA A 63 3.55 27.72 6.13
N GLU A 64 3.72 29.05 6.04
CA GLU A 64 4.94 29.66 5.50
C GLU A 64 6.12 29.68 6.51
N GLN A 65 5.90 29.31 7.77
CA GLN A 65 6.95 29.34 8.81
C GLN A 65 7.51 27.98 9.24
N ILE A 66 6.86 26.84 8.95
CA ILE A 66 7.23 25.57 9.63
C ILE A 66 8.17 24.64 8.85
N ALA A 67 8.35 24.75 7.52
CA ALA A 67 9.33 23.86 6.89
C ALA A 67 9.76 24.27 5.47
N PRO A 68 10.80 25.13 5.30
CA PRO A 68 11.41 25.39 3.99
C PRO A 68 11.95 24.11 3.33
N ALA A 69 12.39 23.13 4.13
CA ALA A 69 12.83 21.82 3.63
C ALA A 69 11.67 20.97 3.13
N LEU A 70 10.50 21.01 3.78
CA LEU A 70 9.33 20.24 3.33
C LEU A 70 8.64 20.90 2.13
N THR A 71 8.51 22.22 2.15
CA THR A 71 7.93 22.95 1.01
C THR A 71 8.82 22.89 -0.22
N SER A 72 10.14 22.87 -0.09
CA SER A 72 11.04 22.78 -1.27
C SER A 72 10.99 21.41 -1.97
N TRP A 73 10.98 20.27 -1.27
CA TRP A 73 10.80 18.97 -1.95
C TRP A 73 9.40 18.85 -2.55
N MET A 74 8.38 19.39 -1.89
CA MET A 74 7.01 19.40 -2.41
C MET A 74 6.89 20.29 -3.67
N VAL A 75 7.52 21.45 -3.68
CA VAL A 75 7.53 22.37 -4.82
C VAL A 75 8.36 21.80 -5.97
N ASN A 76 9.52 21.20 -5.70
CA ASN A 76 10.34 20.54 -6.72
C ASN A 76 9.66 19.29 -7.29
N LEU A 77 8.96 18.52 -6.46
CA LEU A 77 8.15 17.38 -6.90
C LEU A 77 6.96 17.86 -7.75
N ARG A 78 6.29 18.94 -7.35
CA ARG A 78 5.19 19.55 -8.11
C ARG A 78 5.67 20.04 -9.48
N GLU A 79 6.81 20.73 -9.53
CA GLU A 79 7.38 21.20 -10.79
C GLU A 79 7.90 20.04 -11.65
N ALA A 80 8.51 19.01 -11.08
CA ALA A 80 8.91 17.82 -11.84
C ALA A 80 7.68 17.10 -12.44
N MET A 81 6.60 16.95 -11.67
CA MET A 81 5.33 16.38 -12.14
C MET A 81 4.72 17.25 -13.25
N LYS A 82 4.71 18.57 -13.05
CA LYS A 82 4.24 19.52 -14.06
C LYS A 82 5.09 19.37 -15.34
N ASN A 83 6.41 19.43 -15.25
CA ASN A 83 7.29 19.35 -16.41
C ASN A 83 7.17 18.00 -17.14
N LEU A 84 7.03 16.88 -16.44
CA LEU A 84 6.77 15.57 -17.03
C LEU A 84 5.45 15.53 -17.80
N VAL A 85 4.38 16.08 -17.21
CA VAL A 85 3.06 16.16 -17.85
C VAL A 85 3.12 17.10 -19.04
N TRP A 86 3.60 18.33 -18.87
CA TRP A 86 3.67 19.35 -19.93
C TRP A 86 4.55 18.92 -21.11
N GLN A 87 5.67 18.22 -20.86
CA GLN A 87 6.53 17.68 -21.92
C GLN A 87 5.89 16.53 -22.69
N THR A 88 5.06 15.72 -22.04
CA THR A 88 4.43 14.53 -22.66
C THR A 88 3.07 14.86 -23.29
N VAL A 89 2.40 15.92 -22.83
CA VAL A 89 0.99 16.22 -23.16
C VAL A 89 0.83 17.35 -24.17
N VAL A 90 1.68 18.39 -24.17
CA VAL A 90 1.47 19.53 -25.08
C VAL A 90 1.92 19.18 -26.49
N GLY A 91 0.94 18.89 -27.35
CA GLY A 91 1.11 18.86 -28.80
C GLY A 91 0.79 20.21 -29.42
N ASP A 92 1.27 20.46 -30.65
CA ASP A 92 1.07 21.71 -31.39
C ASP A 92 -0.43 22.08 -31.59
N THR A 93 -1.34 21.09 -31.53
CA THR A 93 -2.78 21.27 -31.73
C THR A 93 -3.61 20.96 -30.48
N ARG A 94 -4.71 21.69 -30.29
CA ARG A 94 -5.65 21.53 -29.15
C ARG A 94 -6.30 20.14 -29.07
N GLN A 95 -6.51 19.48 -30.21
CA GLN A 95 -7.08 18.12 -30.28
C GLN A 95 -6.04 17.05 -29.90
N ASP A 96 -4.80 17.20 -30.36
CA ASP A 96 -3.70 16.28 -30.04
C ASP A 96 -3.38 16.28 -28.54
N THR A 97 -3.42 17.45 -27.90
CA THR A 97 -3.26 17.59 -26.45
C THR A 97 -4.32 16.79 -25.67
N LEU A 98 -5.56 16.73 -26.17
CA LEU A 98 -6.68 16.03 -25.52
C LEU A 98 -6.54 14.50 -25.62
N VAL A 99 -6.13 14.01 -26.79
CA VAL A 99 -5.86 12.58 -27.02
C VAL A 99 -4.68 12.12 -26.16
N ASN A 100 -3.60 12.90 -26.11
CA ASN A 100 -2.44 12.61 -25.27
C ASN A 100 -2.79 12.60 -23.78
N PHE A 101 -3.66 13.51 -23.32
CA PHE A 101 -4.14 13.52 -21.93
C PHE A 101 -4.91 12.24 -21.58
N CYS A 102 -5.79 11.79 -22.48
CA CYS A 102 -6.59 10.58 -22.28
C CYS A 102 -5.69 9.33 -22.21
N LEU A 103 -4.72 9.22 -23.13
CA LEU A 103 -3.73 8.13 -23.13
C LEU A 103 -2.85 8.14 -21.87
N LEU A 104 -2.43 9.32 -21.40
CA LEU A 104 -1.64 9.45 -20.18
C LEU A 104 -2.41 8.97 -18.95
N ILE A 105 -3.66 9.41 -18.78
CA ILE A 105 -4.52 8.96 -17.67
C ILE A 105 -4.68 7.44 -17.72
N LEU A 106 -4.95 6.89 -18.90
CA LEU A 106 -5.09 5.45 -19.08
C LEU A 106 -3.83 4.70 -18.66
N ALA A 107 -2.65 5.15 -19.11
CA ALA A 107 -1.37 4.57 -18.74
C ALA A 107 -1.12 4.63 -17.22
N VAL A 108 -1.43 5.76 -16.57
CA VAL A 108 -1.30 5.94 -15.12
C VAL A 108 -2.23 5.00 -14.35
N VAL A 109 -3.47 4.82 -14.81
CA VAL A 109 -4.44 3.91 -14.18
C VAL A 109 -3.99 2.46 -14.30
N ILE A 110 -3.45 2.05 -15.45
CA ILE A 110 -2.90 0.70 -15.64
C ILE A 110 -1.70 0.49 -14.70
N ALA A 111 -0.76 1.44 -14.67
CA ALA A 111 0.40 1.37 -13.78
C ALA A 111 -0.03 1.28 -12.31
N LYS A 112 -0.99 2.12 -11.88
CA LYS A 112 -1.57 2.09 -10.53
C LYS A 112 -2.13 0.71 -10.17
N ASN A 113 -2.88 0.09 -11.08
CA ASN A 113 -3.47 -1.24 -10.86
C ASN A 113 -2.40 -2.33 -10.81
N LEU A 114 -1.34 -2.21 -11.61
CA LEU A 114 -0.22 -3.14 -11.57
C LEU A 114 0.48 -3.13 -10.21
N PHE A 115 0.75 -1.94 -9.64
CA PHE A 115 1.34 -1.82 -8.31
C PHE A 115 0.41 -2.32 -7.20
N LEU A 116 -0.90 -2.13 -7.35
CA LEU A 116 -1.89 -2.69 -6.42
C LEU A 116 -1.87 -4.23 -6.46
N TYR A 117 -1.82 -4.81 -7.65
CA TYR A 117 -1.72 -6.26 -7.82
C TYR A 117 -0.42 -6.82 -7.23
N LEU A 118 0.72 -6.18 -7.50
CA LEU A 118 2.01 -6.58 -6.94
C LEU A 118 2.00 -6.52 -5.41
N GLN A 119 1.46 -5.45 -4.84
CA GLN A 119 1.31 -5.32 -3.38
C GLN A 119 0.52 -6.49 -2.80
N GLY A 120 -0.64 -6.81 -3.37
CA GLY A 120 -1.48 -7.92 -2.93
C GLY A 120 -0.77 -9.28 -3.06
N PHE A 121 -0.09 -9.51 -4.18
CA PHE A 121 0.66 -10.75 -4.42
C PHE A 121 1.78 -10.98 -3.39
N TYR A 122 2.60 -9.95 -3.14
CA TYR A 122 3.68 -10.07 -2.16
C TYR A 122 3.15 -10.21 -0.73
N MET A 123 2.04 -9.55 -0.38
CA MET A 123 1.43 -9.74 0.94
C MET A 123 0.88 -11.15 1.14
N ALA A 124 0.12 -11.67 0.18
CA ALA A 124 -0.39 -13.03 0.23
C ALA A 124 0.75 -14.06 0.37
N TYR A 125 1.84 -13.86 -0.37
CA TYR A 125 3.02 -14.73 -0.28
C TYR A 125 3.64 -14.73 1.13
N VAL A 126 3.79 -13.55 1.76
CA VAL A 126 4.34 -13.43 3.11
C VAL A 126 3.40 -14.09 4.13
N GLN A 127 2.10 -13.82 4.05
CA GLN A 127 1.09 -14.40 4.95
C GLN A 127 1.11 -15.94 4.91
N GLN A 128 1.13 -16.53 3.72
CA GLN A 128 1.20 -17.98 3.55
C GLN A 128 2.53 -18.57 4.06
N SER A 129 3.64 -17.88 3.82
CA SER A 129 4.96 -18.30 4.31
C SER A 129 5.05 -18.31 5.83
N VAL A 130 4.48 -17.29 6.48
CA VAL A 130 4.40 -17.19 7.94
C VAL A 130 3.47 -18.26 8.51
N MET A 131 2.31 -18.46 7.89
CA MET A 131 1.35 -19.51 8.28
C MET A 131 1.98 -20.91 8.25
N LYS A 132 2.67 -21.24 7.16
CA LYS A 132 3.39 -22.52 7.03
C LYS A 132 4.38 -22.72 8.18
N TYR A 133 5.17 -21.70 8.50
CA TYR A 133 6.13 -21.77 9.60
C TYR A 133 5.47 -22.06 10.96
N PHE A 134 4.34 -21.42 11.26
CA PHE A 134 3.61 -21.66 12.51
C PHE A 134 3.05 -23.08 12.58
N ARG A 135 2.45 -23.56 11.49
CA ARG A 135 1.93 -24.93 11.40
C ARG A 135 3.03 -25.97 11.61
N ASP A 136 4.18 -25.81 10.94
CA ASP A 136 5.32 -26.72 11.05
C ASP A 136 5.87 -26.76 12.49
N ARG A 137 6.01 -25.60 13.14
CA ARG A 137 6.51 -25.50 14.53
C ARG A 137 5.55 -26.09 15.55
N LEU A 138 4.25 -25.84 15.39
CA LEU A 138 3.23 -26.43 16.26
C LEU A 138 3.26 -27.95 16.12
N PHE A 139 3.27 -28.45 14.89
CA PHE A 139 3.30 -29.88 14.62
C PHE A 139 4.55 -30.56 15.22
N GLU A 140 5.73 -29.99 15.00
CA GLU A 140 6.99 -30.48 15.58
C GLU A 140 6.93 -30.52 17.12
N LYS A 141 6.34 -29.50 17.75
CA LYS A 141 6.17 -29.45 19.20
C LYS A 141 5.23 -30.55 19.67
N TYR A 142 4.07 -30.71 19.03
CA TYR A 142 3.06 -31.72 19.39
C TYR A 142 3.60 -33.14 19.30
N GLN A 143 4.41 -33.45 18.29
CA GLN A 143 5.03 -34.78 18.15
C GLN A 143 6.02 -35.14 19.28
N ARG A 144 6.58 -34.15 19.98
CA ARG A 144 7.56 -34.35 21.06
C ARG A 144 6.91 -34.47 22.45
N LEU A 145 5.58 -34.32 22.56
CA LEU A 145 4.88 -34.47 23.84
C LEU A 145 4.73 -35.94 24.25
N SER A 146 4.74 -36.19 25.55
CA SER A 146 4.61 -37.53 26.12
C SER A 146 3.20 -38.09 25.94
N LEU A 147 3.07 -39.43 25.93
CA LEU A 147 1.77 -40.10 25.88
C LEU A 147 0.85 -39.70 27.05
N ASP A 148 1.41 -39.43 28.25
CA ASP A 148 0.64 -38.97 29.41
C ASP A 148 -0.09 -37.64 29.15
N TYR A 149 0.53 -36.73 28.37
CA TYR A 149 -0.12 -35.48 27.97
C TYR A 149 -1.39 -35.72 27.14
N PHE A 150 -1.31 -36.67 26.19
CA PHE A 150 -2.44 -37.05 25.33
C PHE A 150 -3.50 -37.85 26.08
N HIS A 151 -3.14 -38.54 27.18
CA HIS A 151 -4.12 -39.21 28.02
C HIS A 151 -4.92 -38.23 28.89
N ARG A 152 -4.30 -37.14 29.34
CA ARG A 152 -4.95 -36.11 30.18
C ARG A 152 -5.81 -35.11 29.40
N HIS A 153 -5.63 -35.01 28.08
CA HIS A 153 -6.34 -34.05 27.24
C HIS A 153 -7.11 -34.75 26.13
N LYS A 154 -8.37 -34.38 25.91
CA LYS A 154 -9.18 -34.96 24.82
C LYS A 154 -8.56 -34.59 23.47
N THR A 155 -8.38 -35.57 22.58
CA THR A 155 -7.85 -35.37 21.22
C THR A 155 -8.55 -34.24 20.47
N GLY A 156 -9.88 -34.13 20.60
CA GLY A 156 -10.67 -33.05 19.99
C GLY A 156 -10.32 -31.64 20.49
N GLN A 157 -9.93 -31.49 21.76
CA GLN A 157 -9.46 -30.19 22.28
C GLN A 157 -8.08 -29.82 21.72
N ILE A 158 -7.20 -30.80 21.51
CA ILE A 158 -5.88 -30.58 20.93
C ILE A 158 -6.01 -30.14 19.46
N ILE A 159 -6.82 -30.87 18.68
CA ILE A 159 -7.08 -30.53 17.28
C ILE A 159 -7.73 -29.14 17.19
N SER A 160 -8.75 -28.86 18.02
CA SER A 160 -9.43 -27.56 18.05
C SER A 160 -8.45 -26.41 18.32
N ARG A 161 -7.52 -26.54 19.27
CA ARG A 161 -6.49 -25.50 19.49
C ARG A 161 -5.56 -25.35 18.30
N ILE A 162 -5.12 -26.45 17.68
CA ILE A 162 -4.23 -26.38 16.52
C ILE A 162 -4.93 -25.71 15.34
N THR A 163 -6.21 -25.97 15.09
CA THR A 163 -6.92 -25.38 13.96
C THR A 163 -7.39 -23.97 14.27
N ASN A 164 -8.06 -23.75 15.40
CA ASN A 164 -8.63 -22.45 15.76
C ASN A 164 -7.56 -21.44 16.16
N ASP A 165 -6.59 -21.80 17.01
CA ASP A 165 -5.60 -20.81 17.46
C ASP A 165 -4.69 -20.39 16.30
N VAL A 166 -4.38 -21.32 15.38
CA VAL A 166 -3.63 -21.02 14.14
C VAL A 166 -4.46 -20.17 13.20
N GLN A 167 -5.76 -20.42 13.09
CA GLN A 167 -6.64 -19.59 12.26
C GLN A 167 -6.77 -18.17 12.82
N VAL A 168 -6.93 -18.00 14.14
CA VAL A 168 -6.91 -16.68 14.79
C VAL A 168 -5.57 -15.98 14.58
N LEU A 169 -4.45 -16.72 14.59
CA LEU A 169 -3.14 -16.20 14.22
C LEU A 169 -3.05 -15.80 12.74
N ASN A 170 -3.78 -16.50 11.85
CA ASN A 170 -3.87 -16.14 10.45
C ASN A 170 -4.56 -14.82 10.25
N GLU A 171 -5.71 -14.65 10.92
CA GLU A 171 -6.54 -13.45 10.86
C GLU A 171 -5.82 -12.25 11.48
N ALA A 172 -5.10 -12.45 12.58
CA ALA A 172 -4.30 -11.39 13.21
C ALA A 172 -3.06 -10.96 12.38
N ILE A 173 -2.59 -11.80 11.47
CA ILE A 173 -1.48 -11.53 10.54
C ILE A 173 -2.02 -11.15 9.16
N ASP A 174 -3.32 -11.21 8.94
CA ASP A 174 -3.93 -10.76 7.70
C ASP A 174 -3.71 -9.25 7.57
N ILE A 175 -2.83 -8.88 6.64
CA ILE A 175 -2.49 -7.49 6.35
C ILE A 175 -3.24 -7.16 5.07
N GLY A 176 -4.56 -7.00 5.22
CA GLY A 176 -5.52 -6.62 4.19
C GLY A 176 -6.55 -5.67 4.77
#